data_AF-A0A7J5YNH8-F1
#
_entry.id   AF-A0A7J5YNH8-F1
#
_cell.length_a   1.000
_cell.length_b   1.000
_cell.length_c   1.000
_cell.angle_alpha   90.00
_cell.angle_beta   90.00
_cell.angle_gamma   90.00
#
_symmetry.space_group_name_H-M   'P 1'
#
loop_
_entity.id
_entity.type
_entity.pdbx_description
1 polymer ?
#
loop_
_entity_poly.entity_id
_entity_poly.type
_entity_poly.pdbx_seq_one_letter_code
_entity_poly.pdbx_strand_id
1 'polypeptide(L)'
;LPCDYATHIQCWTDWFDRDDPTVTGDWETFSDLYNKNPGKICPKPLAIEATTLSGLSVAAAGGFLMCWTDWFDRDNPDGSGDWEHLSLLRRENPGKICDYPLYIEVVTTDTMTPAISTGENFQL
;
A
#
# COMPACT_ATOMS: atom_id res chain seq x y z
N LEU A 1 10.61 0.78 -24.78
CA LEU A 1 11.69 1.79 -24.62
C LEU A 1 12.22 1.66 -23.20
N PRO A 2 13.54 1.59 -22.98
CA PRO A 2 14.10 1.42 -21.64
C PRO A 2 13.78 2.67 -20.81
N CYS A 3 13.38 2.48 -19.55
CA CYS A 3 13.08 3.55 -18.62
C CYS A 3 14.38 4.25 -18.18
N ASP A 4 14.96 5.07 -19.05
CA ASP A 4 16.01 6.01 -18.68
C ASP A 4 15.40 7.25 -18.02
N TYR A 5 15.55 7.31 -16.70
CA TYR A 5 15.66 8.48 -15.83
C TYR A 5 15.05 9.81 -16.32
N ALA A 6 13.75 9.83 -16.60
CA ALA A 6 12.96 11.05 -16.50
C ALA A 6 12.52 11.22 -15.04
N THR A 7 12.88 12.35 -14.42
CA THR A 7 12.53 12.70 -13.05
C THR A 7 11.02 12.52 -12.79
N HIS A 8 10.71 11.44 -12.07
CA HIS A 8 9.46 11.19 -11.34
C HIS A 8 8.14 11.28 -12.12
N ILE A 9 8.03 10.60 -13.27
CA ILE A 9 6.71 10.22 -13.76
C ILE A 9 6.26 9.00 -12.94
N GLN A 10 5.37 9.21 -11.97
CA GLN A 10 4.64 8.12 -11.29
C GLN A 10 3.67 7.51 -12.30
N CYS A 11 4.10 6.44 -12.97
CA CYS A 11 3.25 5.62 -13.82
C CYS A 11 3.06 4.26 -13.17
N TRP A 12 1.84 3.72 -13.29
CA TRP A 12 1.61 2.30 -13.13
C TRP A 12 2.23 1.54 -14.29
N THR A 13 2.74 0.35 -14.00
CA THR A 13 3.12 -0.61 -15.04
C THR A 13 1.88 -1.19 -15.70
N ASP A 14 2.06 -2.03 -16.73
CA ASP A 14 1.00 -2.94 -17.17
C ASP A 14 0.55 -3.86 -16.02
N TRP A 15 -0.63 -4.44 -16.15
CA TRP A 15 -1.09 -5.52 -15.27
C TRP A 15 -0.31 -6.80 -15.56
N PHE A 16 0.01 -7.55 -14.50
CA PHE A 16 0.67 -8.84 -14.59
C PHE A 16 -0.16 -9.90 -13.89
N ASP A 17 -0.26 -11.06 -14.54
CA ASP A 17 -0.97 -12.24 -14.07
C ASP A 17 -0.06 -13.42 -14.36
N ARG A 18 0.36 -14.12 -13.30
CA ARG A 18 1.48 -15.06 -13.34
C ARG A 18 1.01 -16.50 -13.24
N ASP A 19 -0.08 -16.76 -12.54
CA ASP A 19 -0.71 -18.06 -12.39
C ASP A 19 -2.23 -17.93 -12.21
N ASP A 20 -2.93 -19.04 -12.41
CA ASP A 20 -4.35 -19.14 -12.03
C ASP A 20 -4.43 -19.73 -10.60
N PRO A 21 -5.48 -19.42 -9.83
CA PRO A 21 -5.64 -19.94 -8.48
C PRO A 21 -5.63 -21.48 -8.46
N THR A 22 -4.78 -22.05 -7.59
CA THR A 22 -4.76 -23.49 -7.29
C THR A 22 -5.23 -23.75 -5.87
N VAL A 23 -5.04 -24.98 -5.35
CA VAL A 23 -5.43 -25.35 -3.97
C VAL A 23 -4.79 -24.44 -2.91
N THR A 24 -3.62 -23.87 -3.20
CA THR A 24 -2.89 -23.00 -2.27
C THR A 24 -3.13 -21.51 -2.53
N GLY A 25 -3.98 -21.15 -3.49
CA GLY A 25 -4.25 -19.76 -3.87
C GLY A 25 -3.57 -19.34 -5.16
N ASP A 26 -3.60 -18.03 -5.40
CA ASP A 26 -3.03 -17.30 -6.53
C ASP A 26 -1.89 -16.40 -6.04
N TRP A 27 -0.72 -16.41 -6.68
CA TRP A 27 0.52 -15.91 -6.09
C TRP A 27 1.36 -15.01 -7.02
N GLU A 28 1.02 -13.72 -7.02
CA GLU A 28 1.75 -12.65 -7.70
C GLU A 28 2.88 -12.09 -6.84
N THR A 29 3.93 -12.89 -6.59
CA THR A 29 5.07 -12.41 -5.81
C THR A 29 5.93 -11.42 -6.62
N PHE A 30 6.43 -10.36 -5.95
CA PHE A 30 7.30 -9.37 -6.60
C PHE A 30 8.51 -10.03 -7.27
N SER A 31 9.19 -10.97 -6.60
CA SER A 31 10.37 -11.63 -7.15
C SER A 31 10.06 -12.40 -8.43
N ASP A 32 8.94 -13.14 -8.47
CA ASP A 32 8.55 -13.89 -9.66
C ASP A 32 8.15 -12.95 -10.81
N LEU A 33 7.37 -11.92 -10.51
CA LEU A 33 6.94 -10.94 -11.51
C LEU A 33 8.13 -10.16 -12.07
N TYR A 34 9.03 -9.69 -11.22
CA TYR A 34 10.23 -8.94 -11.61
C TYR A 34 11.15 -9.79 -12.49
N ASN A 35 11.36 -11.06 -12.12
CA ASN A 35 12.21 -11.98 -12.88
C ASN A 35 11.59 -12.39 -14.22
N LYS A 36 10.25 -12.59 -14.28
CA LYS A 36 9.54 -12.93 -15.53
C LYS A 36 9.40 -11.73 -16.48
N ASN A 37 9.47 -10.50 -15.97
CA ASN A 37 9.23 -9.27 -16.73
C ASN A 37 10.44 -8.30 -16.68
N PRO A 38 11.62 -8.69 -17.19
CA PRO A 38 12.83 -7.90 -17.08
C PRO A 38 12.66 -6.53 -17.75
N GLY A 39 12.96 -5.46 -17.01
CA GLY A 39 12.91 -4.08 -17.47
C GLY A 39 11.51 -3.46 -17.54
N LYS A 40 10.46 -4.19 -17.13
CA LYS A 40 9.08 -3.65 -17.05
C LYS A 40 8.67 -3.19 -15.66
N ILE A 41 9.24 -3.80 -14.63
CA ILE A 41 8.93 -3.51 -13.23
C ILE A 41 10.12 -2.78 -12.60
N CYS A 42 9.86 -1.69 -11.90
CA CYS A 42 10.89 -0.96 -11.19
C CYS A 42 11.52 -1.86 -10.10
N PRO A 43 12.84 -1.84 -9.90
CA PRO A 43 13.51 -2.62 -8.84
C PRO A 43 13.03 -2.28 -7.42
N LYS A 44 12.46 -1.08 -7.25
CA LYS A 44 11.86 -0.58 -6.00
C LYS A 44 10.54 0.15 -6.34
N PRO A 45 9.41 -0.56 -6.40
CA PRO A 45 8.12 0.09 -6.66
C PRO A 45 7.73 0.99 -5.48
N LEU A 46 7.04 2.10 -5.77
CA LEU A 46 6.50 3.00 -4.74
C LEU A 46 5.15 2.51 -4.20
N ALA A 47 4.38 1.79 -5.01
CA ALA A 47 3.07 1.27 -4.67
C ALA A 47 2.80 -0.03 -5.45
N ILE A 48 1.81 -0.79 -4.98
CA ILE A 48 1.29 -2.01 -5.64
C ILE A 48 -0.24 -1.95 -5.66
N GLU A 49 -0.83 -2.44 -6.74
CA GLU A 49 -2.28 -2.59 -6.89
C GLU A 49 -2.58 -4.05 -7.30
N ALA A 50 -3.69 -4.60 -6.78
CA ALA A 50 -4.15 -5.94 -7.11
C ALA A 50 -5.66 -5.93 -7.36
N THR A 51 -6.08 -6.59 -8.44
CA THR A 51 -7.50 -6.75 -8.80
C THR A 51 -7.73 -8.17 -9.32
N THR A 52 -8.96 -8.67 -9.17
CA THR A 52 -9.37 -9.91 -9.83
C THR A 52 -9.45 -9.72 -11.34
N LEU A 53 -9.41 -10.82 -12.11
CA LEU A 53 -9.68 -10.78 -13.57
C LEU A 53 -11.07 -10.20 -13.91
N SER A 54 -12.01 -10.21 -12.96
CA SER A 54 -13.33 -9.57 -13.08
C SER A 54 -13.34 -8.07 -12.72
N GLY A 55 -12.19 -7.47 -12.42
CA GLY A 55 -12.05 -6.04 -12.09
C GLY A 55 -12.47 -5.67 -10.66
N LEU A 56 -12.73 -6.66 -9.79
CA LEU A 56 -12.98 -6.40 -8.38
C LEU A 56 -11.67 -6.05 -7.67
N SER A 57 -11.69 -4.99 -6.85
CA SER A 57 -10.62 -4.70 -5.90
C SER A 57 -10.51 -5.81 -4.86
N VAL A 58 -9.37 -5.88 -4.15
CA VAL A 58 -9.17 -6.83 -3.05
C VAL A 58 -10.32 -6.78 -2.03
N ALA A 59 -10.78 -5.56 -1.69
CA ALA A 59 -11.89 -5.36 -0.77
C ALA A 59 -13.24 -5.89 -1.30
N ALA A 60 -13.48 -5.75 -2.61
CA ALA A 60 -14.73 -6.19 -3.25
C ALA A 60 -14.74 -7.69 -3.59
N ALA A 61 -13.57 -8.32 -3.72
CA ALA A 61 -13.43 -9.72 -4.09
C ALA A 61 -13.83 -10.71 -2.97
N GLY A 62 -14.14 -10.23 -1.77
CA GLY A 62 -14.62 -11.05 -0.65
C GLY A 62 -13.61 -12.06 -0.09
N GLY A 63 -12.36 -12.04 -0.58
CA GLY A 63 -11.25 -12.82 -0.07
C GLY A 63 -10.70 -12.19 1.20
N PHE A 64 -11.18 -12.67 2.35
CA PHE A 64 -10.98 -12.10 3.69
C PHE A 64 -11.61 -10.72 3.86
N LEU A 65 -12.40 -10.56 4.91
CA LEU A 65 -12.92 -9.28 5.36
C LEU A 65 -11.72 -8.38 5.71
N MET A 66 -11.22 -7.63 4.72
CA MET A 66 -10.32 -6.51 4.96
C MET A 66 -11.15 -5.40 5.58
N CYS A 67 -11.30 -5.46 6.89
CA CYS A 67 -11.88 -4.36 7.65
C CYS A 67 -10.77 -3.35 7.94
N TRP A 68 -11.02 -2.10 7.57
CA TRP A 68 -10.27 -1.00 8.13
C TRP A 68 -10.54 -0.94 9.64
N THR A 69 -9.51 -0.55 10.39
CA THR A 69 -9.69 -0.14 11.77
C THR A 69 -10.38 1.22 11.81
N ASP A 70 -10.71 1.69 13.01
CA ASP A 70 -10.96 3.12 13.21
C ASP A 70 -9.72 3.94 12.80
N TRP A 71 -9.91 5.23 12.53
CA TRP A 71 -8.81 6.19 12.39
C TRP A 71 -8.16 6.43 13.74
N PHE A 72 -6.83 6.45 13.76
CA PHE A 72 -6.06 6.74 14.97
C PHE A 72 -5.20 7.97 14.75
N ASP A 73 -5.30 8.89 15.70
CA ASP A 73 -4.54 10.13 15.76
C ASP A 73 -3.95 10.24 17.17
N ARG A 74 -2.67 10.57 17.27
CA ARG A 74 -1.91 10.58 18.52
C ARG A 74 -1.22 11.91 18.77
N ASP A 75 -0.97 12.66 17.73
CA ASP A 75 0.01 13.73 17.63
C ASP A 75 -0.65 14.89 16.87
N ASN A 76 -0.16 16.11 17.03
CA ASN A 76 -0.52 17.19 16.11
C ASN A 76 0.80 17.80 15.64
N PRO A 77 0.90 18.18 14.37
CA PRO A 77 2.15 18.62 13.77
C PRO A 77 2.79 19.76 14.59
N ASP A 78 4.02 19.54 15.04
CA ASP A 78 4.84 20.54 15.72
C ASP A 78 6.11 20.89 14.90
N GLY A 79 7.06 21.59 15.52
CA GLY A 79 8.33 21.98 14.86
C GLY A 79 9.18 20.80 14.35
N SER A 80 8.84 19.56 14.69
CA SER A 80 9.50 18.32 14.28
C SER A 80 8.67 17.43 13.35
N GLY A 81 7.39 17.73 13.12
CA GLY A 81 6.47 16.93 12.30
C GLY A 81 5.30 16.36 13.10
N ASP A 82 4.50 15.52 12.44
CA ASP A 82 3.40 14.72 13.00
C ASP A 82 3.85 13.24 12.96
N TRP A 83 3.86 12.53 14.10
CA TRP A 83 4.52 11.23 14.24
C TRP A 83 3.60 10.11 14.76
N GLU A 84 2.99 9.38 13.83
CA GLU A 84 2.09 8.24 14.11
C GLU A 84 2.85 6.90 14.15
N HIS A 85 3.87 6.77 15.01
CA HIS A 85 4.60 5.51 15.13
C HIS A 85 3.65 4.33 15.42
N LEU A 86 3.57 3.36 14.51
CA LEU A 86 2.67 2.21 14.59
C LEU A 86 2.81 1.42 15.91
N SER A 87 4.02 1.33 16.45
CA SER A 87 4.30 0.68 17.73
C SER A 87 3.62 1.38 18.92
N LEU A 88 3.55 2.71 18.89
CA LEU A 88 2.91 3.51 19.92
C LEU A 88 1.39 3.45 19.77
N LEU A 89 0.88 3.57 18.55
CA LEU A 89 -0.55 3.41 18.25
C LEU A 89 -1.10 2.06 18.72
N ARG A 90 -0.37 0.97 18.47
CA ARG A 90 -0.74 -0.38 18.94
C ARG A 90 -0.74 -0.50 20.46
N ARG A 91 0.23 0.14 21.12
CA ARG A 91 0.33 0.15 22.59
C ARG A 91 -0.84 0.90 23.23
N GLU A 92 -1.25 2.01 22.62
CA GLU A 92 -2.34 2.86 23.13
C GLU A 92 -3.72 2.32 22.74
N ASN A 93 -3.82 1.52 21.68
CA ASN A 93 -5.05 0.90 21.17
C ASN A 93 -4.95 -0.65 21.15
N PRO A 94 -4.84 -1.31 22.32
CA PRO A 94 -4.59 -2.74 22.39
C PRO A 94 -5.72 -3.55 21.74
N GLY A 95 -5.34 -4.45 20.82
CA GLY A 95 -6.27 -5.35 20.14
C GLY A 95 -7.12 -4.70 19.03
N LYS A 96 -6.94 -3.40 18.77
CA LYS A 96 -7.67 -2.71 17.68
C LYS A 96 -6.92 -2.68 16.36
N ILE A 97 -5.60 -2.76 16.41
CA ILE A 97 -4.72 -2.70 15.23
C ILE A 97 -4.11 -4.08 15.02
N CYS A 98 -4.20 -4.59 13.80
CA CYS A 98 -3.65 -5.89 13.42
C CYS A 98 -2.16 -5.99 13.71
N ASP A 99 -1.69 -7.20 14.07
CA ASP A 99 -0.27 -7.40 14.35
C ASP A 99 0.61 -7.22 13.11
N TYR A 100 0.03 -7.52 11.95
CA TYR A 100 0.61 -7.39 10.61
C TYR A 100 -0.45 -6.79 9.68
N PRO A 101 -0.64 -5.47 9.65
CA PRO A 101 -1.58 -4.84 8.74
C PRO A 101 -1.14 -5.09 7.29
N LEU A 102 -2.08 -5.46 6.43
CA LEU A 102 -1.81 -5.64 4.99
C LEU A 102 -1.68 -4.30 4.27
N TYR A 103 -2.43 -3.30 4.74
CA TYR A 103 -2.44 -1.93 4.22
C TYR A 103 -2.46 -0.94 5.37
N ILE A 104 -1.85 0.23 5.16
CA ILE A 104 -1.89 1.38 6.05
C ILE A 104 -2.27 2.58 5.19
N GLU A 105 -3.23 3.37 5.67
CA GLU A 105 -3.65 4.61 5.05
C GLU A 105 -3.42 5.76 6.02
N VAL A 106 -2.96 6.91 5.51
CA VAL A 106 -2.68 8.12 6.29
C VAL A 106 -3.33 9.31 5.60
N VAL A 107 -4.10 10.09 6.35
CA VAL A 107 -4.90 11.22 5.86
C VAL A 107 -4.87 12.37 6.85
N THR A 108 -5.15 13.59 6.38
CA THR A 108 -5.31 14.75 7.28
C THR A 108 -6.60 14.66 8.10
N THR A 109 -6.57 15.16 9.33
CA THR A 109 -7.72 15.13 10.25
C THR A 109 -8.86 16.06 9.84
N ASP A 110 -8.58 17.10 9.05
CA ASP A 110 -9.54 18.13 8.66
C ASP A 110 -10.42 17.74 7.46
N THR A 111 -9.80 17.13 6.44
CA THR A 111 -10.38 16.93 5.12
C THR A 111 -10.24 15.51 4.60
N MET A 112 -9.64 14.60 5.38
CA MET A 112 -9.29 13.25 4.93
C MET A 112 -8.42 13.29 3.67
N THR A 113 -7.60 14.32 3.51
CA THR A 113 -6.72 14.44 2.34
C THR A 113 -5.64 13.37 2.45
N PRO A 114 -5.47 12.49 1.44
CA PRO A 114 -4.41 11.49 1.48
C PRO A 114 -3.05 12.15 1.64
N ALA A 115 -2.21 11.59 2.51
CA ALA A 115 -0.86 12.06 2.80
C ALA A 115 -0.05 12.42 1.53
N ILE A 116 -0.13 11.59 0.49
CA ILE A 116 0.57 11.83 -0.78
C ILE A 116 0.15 13.12 -1.50
N SER A 117 -1.06 13.63 -1.21
CA SER A 117 -1.62 14.83 -1.82
C SER A 117 -1.30 16.11 -1.05
N THR A 118 -0.78 16.02 0.19
CA THR A 118 -0.45 17.20 1.00
C THR A 118 0.94 17.77 0.66
N GLY A 119 1.83 16.93 0.13
CA GLY A 119 3.24 17.28 -0.12
C GLY A 119 4.10 17.22 1.15
N GLU A 120 3.57 16.73 2.26
CA GLU A 120 4.31 16.49 3.50
C GLU A 120 5.12 15.20 3.41
N ASN A 121 6.18 15.11 4.22
CA ASN A 121 7.11 13.99 4.20
C ASN A 121 6.77 13.02 5.34
N PHE A 122 6.09 11.93 5.02
CA PHE A 122 5.65 10.94 5.99
C PHE A 122 6.67 9.82 6.15
N GLN A 123 6.91 9.41 7.39
CA GLN A 123 7.76 8.26 7.72
C GLN A 123 6.90 7.22 8.46
N LEU A 124 6.78 6.03 7.87
CA LEU A 124 6.12 4.87 8.47
C LEU A 124 7.09 4.03 9.31
#